data_AF-A0A420NRG2-F1
#
_entry.id   AF-A0A420NRG2-F1
#
_cell.length_a   1.000
_cell.length_b   1.000
_cell.length_c   1.000
_cell.angle_alpha   90.00
_cell.angle_beta   90.00
_cell.angle_gamma   90.00
#
_symmetry.space_group_name_H-M   'P 1'
#
loop_
_entity.id
_entity.type
_entity.pdbx_description
1 polymer ?
#
loop_
_entity_poly.entity_id
_entity_poly.type
_entity_poly.pdbx_seq_one_letter_code
_entity_poly.pdbx_strand_id
1 'polypeptide(L)'
;MLTGSIRDWPKFIQQSYDNLESDGWLELKDILLEFKSDDNTIPEGCAATKWGELMLEAADKFGAPLDSCKRYKQQLADAGFVDIVETMYKWPSNGWPRDPKFKEMGLWNYENLGNGASGLSMALFTRALGWTAEEVEVFLVDVRKDMRNHAIHGWWPIYVVYGRKP
;
A
#
# COMPACT_ATOMS: atom_id res chain seq x y z
N MET A 1 3.08 3.16 7.32
CA MET A 1 3.43 2.17 6.29
C MET A 1 4.75 1.52 6.71
N LEU A 2 4.72 0.24 7.04
CA LEU A 2 5.89 -0.59 7.35
C LEU A 2 6.12 -1.68 6.29
N THR A 3 5.15 -1.90 5.39
CA THR A 3 5.31 -2.78 4.23
C THR A 3 6.54 -2.38 3.41
N GLY A 4 7.30 -3.38 2.94
CA GLY A 4 8.60 -3.19 2.29
C GLY A 4 9.80 -2.87 3.21
N SER A 5 9.56 -2.48 4.48
CA SER A 5 10.64 -2.19 5.44
C SER A 5 10.97 -3.38 6.35
N ILE A 6 9.99 -4.25 6.60
CA ILE A 6 10.15 -5.48 7.38
C ILE A 6 10.23 -6.68 6.44
N ARG A 7 11.32 -7.44 6.55
CA ARG A 7 11.59 -8.63 5.73
C ARG A 7 10.94 -9.90 6.29
N ASP A 8 10.88 -10.00 7.62
CA ASP A 8 10.34 -11.16 8.34
C ASP A 8 9.23 -10.69 9.29
N TRP A 9 8.01 -10.68 8.75
CA TRP A 9 6.82 -10.27 9.48
C TRP A 9 6.44 -11.21 10.64
N PRO A 10 6.47 -12.55 10.48
CA PRO A 10 6.26 -13.47 11.60
C PRO A 10 7.20 -13.18 12.76
N LYS A 11 8.50 -12.99 12.49
CA LYS A 11 9.47 -12.63 13.54
C LYS A 11 9.16 -11.29 14.18
N PHE A 12 8.85 -10.24 13.39
CA PHE A 12 8.51 -8.92 13.92
C PHE A 12 7.27 -8.97 14.83
N ILE A 13 6.24 -9.71 14.42
CA ILE A 13 5.00 -9.87 15.19
C ILE A 13 5.26 -10.67 16.47
N GLN A 14 6.04 -11.76 16.40
CA GLN A 14 6.44 -12.51 17.59
C GLN A 14 7.24 -11.65 18.57
N GLN A 15 8.22 -10.88 18.08
CA GLN A 15 8.99 -9.95 18.91
C GLN A 15 8.08 -8.89 19.56
N SER A 16 7.08 -8.40 18.83
CA SER A 16 6.09 -7.46 19.38
C SER A 16 5.27 -8.14 20.47
N TYR A 17 4.81 -9.37 20.26
CA TYR A 17 4.08 -10.15 21.26
C TYR A 17 4.90 -10.37 22.53
N ASP A 18 6.16 -10.79 22.39
CA ASP A 18 7.04 -11.09 23.52
C ASP A 18 7.32 -9.86 24.40
N ASN A 19 7.31 -8.66 23.82
CA ASN A 19 7.62 -7.40 24.50
C ASN A 19 6.40 -6.58 24.93
N LEU A 20 5.19 -6.98 24.55
CA LEU A 20 3.97 -6.36 25.05
C LEU A 20 3.65 -6.85 26.46
N GLU A 21 3.14 -5.95 27.31
CA GLU A 21 2.48 -6.34 28.56
C GLU A 21 1.17 -7.08 28.28
N SER A 22 0.66 -7.80 29.28
CA SER A 22 -0.69 -8.39 29.22
C SER A 22 -1.71 -7.27 28.97
N ASP A 23 -2.75 -7.55 28.19
CA ASP A 23 -3.72 -6.57 27.67
C ASP A 23 -3.16 -5.51 26.70
N GLY A 24 -1.88 -5.59 26.33
CA GLY A 24 -1.26 -4.71 25.33
C GLY A 24 -1.77 -4.97 23.91
N TRP A 25 -1.76 -3.94 23.05
CA TRP A 25 -2.25 -4.04 21.67
C TRP A 25 -1.13 -3.80 20.66
N LEU A 26 -1.14 -4.58 19.57
CA LEU A 26 -0.39 -4.28 18.36
C LEU A 26 -1.36 -3.86 17.26
N GLU A 27 -1.09 -2.72 16.62
CA GLU A 27 -1.85 -2.23 15.46
C GLU A 27 -0.91 -2.00 14.28
N LEU A 28 -1.24 -2.61 13.13
CA LEU A 28 -0.51 -2.52 11.88
C LEU A 28 -1.38 -1.79 10.83
N LYS A 29 -0.79 -0.78 10.19
CA LYS A 29 -1.46 0.03 9.15
C LYS A 29 -0.59 0.15 7.91
N ASP A 30 -1.07 -0.47 6.83
CA ASP A 30 -0.34 -0.52 5.57
C ASP A 30 -1.25 -0.39 4.35
N ILE A 31 -0.69 0.28 3.34
CA ILE A 31 -1.29 0.40 2.01
C ILE A 31 -0.97 -0.87 1.21
N LEU A 32 -1.92 -1.29 0.40
CA LEU A 32 -1.72 -2.26 -0.66
C LEU A 32 -1.76 -1.54 -2.00
N LEU A 33 -0.71 -1.68 -2.81
CA LEU A 33 -0.60 -1.01 -4.12
C LEU A 33 -1.42 -1.72 -5.21
N GLU A 34 -2.66 -2.08 -4.90
CA GLU A 34 -3.64 -2.57 -5.87
C GLU A 34 -4.62 -1.45 -6.19
N PHE A 35 -4.50 -0.87 -7.38
CA PHE A 35 -5.37 0.23 -7.79
C PHE A 35 -6.76 -0.29 -8.13
N LYS A 36 -7.79 0.22 -7.45
CA LYS A 36 -9.18 -0.28 -7.57
C LYS A 36 -10.16 0.86 -7.80
N SER A 37 -11.32 0.51 -8.33
CA SER A 37 -12.47 1.39 -8.53
C SER A 37 -13.74 0.58 -8.27
N ASP A 38 -14.79 1.25 -7.80
CA ASP A 38 -16.10 0.62 -7.55
C ASP A 38 -17.06 0.74 -8.74
N ASP A 39 -16.72 1.54 -9.74
CA ASP A 39 -17.60 1.90 -10.85
C ASP A 39 -16.96 1.74 -12.24
N ASN A 40 -15.88 0.96 -12.32
CA ASN A 40 -15.17 0.60 -13.56
C ASN A 40 -14.65 1.81 -14.34
N THR A 41 -14.33 2.91 -13.65
CA THR A 41 -13.75 4.12 -14.25
C THR A 41 -12.25 4.01 -14.57
N ILE A 42 -11.60 2.92 -14.16
CA ILE A 42 -10.20 2.64 -14.53
C ILE A 42 -10.18 2.17 -15.99
N PRO A 43 -9.56 2.92 -16.92
CA PRO A 43 -9.49 2.52 -18.32
C PRO A 43 -8.56 1.32 -18.50
N GLU A 44 -8.77 0.58 -19.58
CA GLU A 44 -7.81 -0.42 -20.03
C GLU A 44 -6.44 0.24 -20.28
N GLY A 45 -5.37 -0.39 -19.80
CA GLY A 45 -4.02 0.15 -19.93
C GLY A 45 -3.68 1.32 -18.98
N CYS A 46 -4.50 1.57 -17.95
CA CYS A 46 -4.22 2.58 -16.93
C CYS A 46 -2.79 2.42 -16.35
N ALA A 47 -1.99 3.47 -16.47
CA ALA A 47 -0.61 3.52 -16.00
C ALA A 47 -0.54 3.41 -14.47
N ALA A 48 -1.52 3.97 -13.74
CA ALA A 48 -1.57 3.83 -12.28
C ALA A 48 -1.79 2.38 -11.83
N THR A 49 -2.64 1.61 -12.52
CA THR A 49 -2.81 0.16 -12.28
C THR A 49 -1.50 -0.58 -12.54
N LYS A 50 -0.91 -0.37 -13.72
CA LYS A 50 0.37 -1.00 -14.10
C LYS A 50 1.50 -0.65 -13.13
N TRP A 51 1.52 0.58 -12.61
CA TRP A 51 2.49 1.00 -11.61
C TRP A 51 2.37 0.21 -10.32
N GLY A 52 1.15 0.02 -9.81
CA GLY A 52 0.91 -0.81 -8.63
C GLY A 52 1.37 -2.26 -8.81
N GLU A 53 1.05 -2.86 -9.96
CA GLU A 53 1.47 -4.22 -10.33
C GLU A 53 3.00 -4.35 -10.39
N LEU A 54 3.68 -3.43 -11.08
CA LEU A 54 5.14 -3.42 -11.17
C LEU A 54 5.82 -3.18 -9.82
N MET A 55 5.23 -2.34 -8.96
CA MET A 55 5.73 -2.13 -7.60
C MET A 55 5.66 -3.42 -6.78
N LEU A 56 4.54 -4.15 -6.84
CA LEU A 56 4.38 -5.43 -6.15
C LEU A 56 5.36 -6.49 -6.69
N GLU A 57 5.49 -6.60 -8.02
CA GLU A 57 6.42 -7.53 -8.67
C GLU A 57 7.88 -7.22 -8.31
N ALA A 58 8.29 -5.96 -8.45
CA ALA A 58 9.65 -5.52 -8.17
C ALA A 58 10.01 -5.71 -6.69
N ALA A 59 9.07 -5.40 -5.79
CA ALA A 59 9.24 -5.59 -4.36
C ALA A 59 9.44 -7.07 -3.98
N ASP A 60 8.67 -7.97 -4.58
CA ASP A 60 8.82 -9.41 -4.39
C ASP A 60 10.20 -9.90 -4.87
N LYS A 61 10.61 -9.52 -6.09
CA LYS A 61 11.94 -9.81 -6.64
C LYS A 61 13.08 -9.25 -5.78
N PHE A 62 12.87 -8.08 -5.18
CA PHE A 62 13.83 -7.43 -4.28
C PHE A 62 13.84 -8.06 -2.87
N GLY A 63 12.95 -9.03 -2.59
CA GLY A 63 12.81 -9.72 -1.31
C GLY A 63 12.15 -8.88 -0.22
N ALA A 64 11.43 -7.81 -0.57
CA ALA A 64 10.71 -6.93 0.35
C ALA A 64 9.25 -6.77 -0.11
N PRO A 65 8.43 -7.83 -0.06
CA PRO A 65 7.08 -7.79 -0.60
C PRO A 65 6.25 -6.65 0.01
N LEU A 66 5.50 -5.94 -0.86
CA LEU A 66 4.64 -4.82 -0.47
C LEU A 66 3.20 -5.25 -0.14
N ASP A 67 2.94 -6.55 -0.06
CA ASP A 67 1.60 -7.14 0.15
C ASP A 67 1.43 -7.81 1.53
N SER A 68 2.34 -7.52 2.48
CA SER A 68 2.36 -8.14 3.82
C SER A 68 1.04 -7.97 4.58
N CYS A 69 0.34 -6.85 4.35
CA CYS A 69 -0.96 -6.57 4.93
C CYS A 69 -2.02 -7.66 4.69
N LYS A 70 -1.93 -8.42 3.60
CA LYS A 70 -2.83 -9.55 3.31
C LYS A 70 -2.73 -10.70 4.31
N ARG A 71 -1.64 -10.75 5.10
CA ARG A 71 -1.30 -11.86 5.98
C ARG A 71 -1.33 -11.49 7.47
N TYR A 72 -1.45 -10.20 7.81
CA TYR A 72 -1.36 -9.72 9.19
C TYR A 72 -2.33 -10.42 10.13
N LYS A 73 -3.61 -10.53 9.77
CA LYS A 73 -4.60 -11.15 10.65
C LYS A 73 -4.22 -12.56 11.07
N GLN A 74 -3.79 -13.38 10.10
CA GLN A 74 -3.35 -14.74 10.38
C GLN A 74 -2.06 -14.75 11.21
N GLN A 75 -1.08 -13.92 10.88
CA GLN A 75 0.18 -13.85 11.61
C GLN A 75 0.02 -13.38 13.06
N LEU A 76 -0.91 -12.46 13.33
CA LEU A 76 -1.27 -12.08 14.69
C LEU A 76 -1.88 -13.27 15.44
N ALA A 77 -2.79 -14.02 14.80
CA ALA A 77 -3.40 -15.20 15.39
C ALA A 77 -2.36 -16.28 15.72
N ASP A 78 -1.45 -16.54 14.78
CA ASP A 78 -0.38 -17.54 14.93
C ASP A 78 0.58 -17.18 16.08
N ALA A 79 0.82 -15.90 16.33
CA ALA A 79 1.65 -15.41 17.44
C ALA A 79 0.94 -15.44 18.81
N GLY A 80 -0.38 -15.69 18.84
CA GLY A 80 -1.16 -15.78 20.08
C GLY A 80 -1.95 -14.53 20.46
N PHE A 81 -2.03 -13.52 19.59
CA PHE A 81 -2.94 -12.38 19.81
C PHE A 81 -4.41 -12.84 19.78
N VAL A 82 -5.25 -12.16 20.55
CA VAL A 82 -6.71 -12.35 20.61
C VAL A 82 -7.42 -11.05 20.21
N ASP A 83 -8.75 -11.10 20.12
CA ASP A 83 -9.59 -9.96 19.73
C ASP A 83 -9.17 -9.31 18.40
N ILE A 84 -8.70 -10.13 17.45
CA ILE A 84 -8.09 -9.66 16.21
C ILE A 84 -9.16 -9.09 15.26
N VAL A 85 -8.99 -7.84 14.87
CA VAL A 85 -9.83 -7.15 13.91
C VAL A 85 -9.00 -6.76 12.69
N GLU A 86 -9.56 -6.98 11.51
CA GLU A 86 -9.02 -6.49 10.24
C GLU A 86 -10.09 -5.62 9.58
N THR A 87 -9.73 -4.40 9.22
CA THR A 87 -10.57 -3.46 8.49
C THR A 87 -9.82 -2.93 7.28
N MET A 88 -10.48 -2.91 6.13
CA MET A 88 -9.96 -2.28 4.91
C MET A 88 -10.68 -0.95 4.66
N TYR A 89 -9.91 0.11 4.48
CA TYR A 89 -10.38 1.43 4.09
C TYR A 89 -9.99 1.73 2.64
N LYS A 90 -10.86 2.43 1.92
CA LYS A 90 -10.59 2.89 0.56
C LYS A 90 -10.01 4.30 0.64
N TRP A 91 -8.74 4.48 0.28
CA TRP A 91 -8.13 5.79 0.18
C TRP A 91 -8.17 6.27 -1.27
N PRO A 92 -8.95 7.32 -1.59
CA PRO A 92 -9.04 7.86 -2.95
C PRO A 92 -7.65 8.26 -3.46
N SER A 93 -7.38 8.08 -4.74
CA SER A 93 -6.11 8.50 -5.34
C SER A 93 -6.03 9.99 -5.64
N ASN A 94 -7.17 10.68 -5.69
CA ASN A 94 -7.29 12.12 -5.89
C ASN A 94 -8.62 12.66 -5.33
N GLY A 95 -8.91 13.93 -5.58
CA GLY A 95 -10.09 14.63 -5.09
C GLY A 95 -11.41 14.35 -5.83
N TRP A 96 -11.58 13.20 -6.48
CA TRP A 96 -12.82 12.79 -7.14
C TRP A 96 -14.03 12.62 -6.21
N PRO A 97 -13.90 12.20 -4.93
CA PRO A 97 -15.07 12.03 -4.06
C PRO A 97 -15.81 13.35 -3.83
N ARG A 98 -17.15 13.27 -3.73
CA ARG A 98 -17.99 14.44 -3.39
C ARG A 98 -17.93 14.79 -1.91
N ASP A 99 -17.76 13.78 -1.06
CA ASP A 99 -17.63 13.97 0.39
C ASP A 99 -16.37 14.80 0.69
N PRO A 100 -16.48 15.94 1.41
CA PRO A 100 -15.34 16.83 1.65
C PRO A 100 -14.16 16.16 2.34
N LYS A 101 -14.42 15.23 3.28
CA LYS A 101 -13.36 14.54 4.03
C LYS A 101 -12.60 13.57 3.12
N PHE A 102 -13.32 12.77 2.32
CA PHE A 102 -12.67 11.87 1.37
C PHE A 102 -11.98 12.61 0.23
N LYS A 103 -12.52 13.76 -0.18
CA LYS A 103 -11.89 14.64 -1.15
C LYS A 103 -10.54 15.15 -0.67
N GLU A 104 -10.50 15.69 0.56
CA GLU A 104 -9.25 16.14 1.18
C GLU A 104 -8.25 15.00 1.34
N MET A 105 -8.70 13.84 1.83
CA MET A 105 -7.87 12.64 1.94
C MET A 105 -7.25 12.24 0.59
N GLY A 106 -8.05 12.27 -0.49
CA GLY A 106 -7.57 11.96 -1.82
C GLY A 106 -6.53 12.94 -2.35
N LEU A 107 -6.68 14.24 -2.05
CA LEU A 107 -5.66 15.24 -2.39
C LEU A 107 -4.34 14.97 -1.66
N TRP A 108 -4.38 14.70 -0.36
CA TRP A 108 -3.18 14.33 0.40
C TRP A 108 -2.54 13.03 -0.08
N ASN A 109 -3.36 12.06 -0.48
CA ASN A 109 -2.87 10.80 -1.02
C ASN A 109 -2.18 10.99 -2.38
N TYR A 110 -2.71 11.86 -3.25
CA TYR A 110 -2.04 12.24 -4.50
C TYR A 110 -0.70 12.93 -4.22
N GLU A 111 -0.65 13.86 -3.28
CA GLU A 111 0.60 14.53 -2.88
C GLU A 111 1.63 13.53 -2.34
N ASN A 112 1.19 12.49 -1.63
CA ASN A 112 2.07 11.45 -1.11
C ASN A 112 2.56 10.51 -2.24
N LEU A 113 1.64 9.81 -2.91
CA LEU A 113 1.99 8.75 -3.87
C LEU A 113 2.34 9.31 -5.24
N GLY A 114 1.58 10.28 -5.75
CA GLY A 114 1.81 10.86 -7.08
C GLY A 114 3.13 11.62 -7.14
N ASN A 115 3.37 12.54 -6.20
CA ASN A 115 4.63 13.29 -6.18
C ASN A 115 5.80 12.43 -5.64
N GLY A 116 5.53 11.49 -4.74
CA GLY A 116 6.53 10.54 -4.22
C GLY A 116 6.86 9.37 -5.14
N ALA A 117 6.16 9.21 -6.28
CA ALA A 117 6.26 8.02 -7.13
C ALA A 117 7.70 7.72 -7.58
N SER A 118 8.50 8.75 -7.88
CA SER A 118 9.91 8.58 -8.28
C SER A 118 10.72 7.93 -7.17
N GLY A 119 10.65 8.47 -5.95
CA GLY A 119 11.37 7.94 -4.79
C GLY A 119 10.97 6.50 -4.44
N LEU A 120 9.68 6.16 -4.58
CA LEU A 120 9.18 4.80 -4.34
C LEU A 120 9.64 3.80 -5.40
N SER A 121 9.68 4.23 -6.67
CA SER A 121 9.88 3.32 -7.81
C SER A 121 11.34 3.14 -8.16
N MET A 122 12.19 4.16 -7.99
CA MET A 122 13.51 4.22 -8.60
C MET A 122 14.37 3.00 -8.27
N ALA A 123 14.53 2.69 -6.97
CA ALA A 123 15.36 1.57 -6.56
C ALA A 123 14.75 0.22 -6.96
N LEU A 124 13.42 0.07 -6.85
CA LEU A 124 12.74 -1.18 -7.19
C LEU A 124 12.83 -1.46 -8.70
N PHE A 125 12.54 -0.47 -9.53
CA PHE A 125 12.44 -0.68 -10.98
C PHE A 125 13.83 -0.81 -11.60
N THR A 126 14.81 -0.01 -11.18
CA THR A 126 16.17 -0.11 -11.74
C THR A 126 16.90 -1.36 -11.25
N ARG A 127 16.80 -1.72 -9.97
CA ARG A 127 17.58 -2.83 -9.40
C ARG A 127 16.90 -4.18 -9.52
N ALA A 128 15.57 -4.24 -9.50
CA ALA A 128 14.82 -5.50 -9.56
C ALA A 128 14.20 -5.79 -10.94
N LEU A 129 13.79 -4.74 -11.68
CA LEU A 129 13.23 -4.90 -13.03
C LEU A 129 14.22 -4.57 -14.16
N GLY A 130 15.38 -4.01 -13.83
CA GLY A 130 16.45 -3.72 -14.80
C GLY A 130 16.17 -2.52 -15.70
N TRP A 131 15.22 -1.66 -15.35
CA TRP A 131 14.92 -0.44 -16.11
C TRP A 131 16.04 0.60 -15.96
N THR A 132 16.17 1.49 -16.92
CA THR A 132 16.97 2.71 -16.75
C THR A 132 16.23 3.74 -15.91
N ALA A 133 16.95 4.70 -15.32
CA ALA A 133 16.31 5.78 -14.56
C ALA A 133 15.40 6.64 -15.45
N GLU A 134 15.78 6.81 -16.71
CA GLU A 134 15.02 7.54 -17.72
C GLU A 134 13.70 6.83 -18.05
N GLU A 135 13.72 5.50 -18.24
CA GLU A 135 12.51 4.70 -18.47
C GLU A 135 11.53 4.83 -17.29
N VAL A 136 12.04 4.82 -16.06
CA VAL A 136 11.23 5.01 -14.86
C VAL A 136 10.57 6.38 -14.88
N GLU A 137 11.31 7.47 -15.06
CA GLU A 137 10.72 8.82 -15.04
C GLU A 137 9.72 9.04 -16.18
N VAL A 138 10.01 8.54 -17.38
CA VAL A 138 9.09 8.62 -18.52
C VAL A 138 7.79 7.90 -18.20
N PHE A 139 7.84 6.68 -17.67
CA PHE A 139 6.64 5.94 -17.27
C PHE A 139 5.86 6.68 -16.18
N LEU A 140 6.55 7.24 -15.19
CA LEU A 140 5.91 7.94 -14.08
C LEU A 140 5.21 9.24 -14.50
N VAL A 141 5.49 9.80 -15.68
CA VAL A 141 4.71 10.92 -16.23
C VAL A 141 3.25 10.48 -16.42
N ASP A 142 3.02 9.32 -17.03
CA ASP A 142 1.66 8.83 -17.30
C ASP A 142 0.98 8.32 -16.03
N VAL A 143 1.73 7.72 -15.10
CA VAL A 143 1.22 7.36 -13.77
C VAL A 143 0.64 8.58 -13.04
N ARG A 144 1.38 9.70 -13.03
CA ARG A 144 0.92 10.93 -12.37
C ARG A 144 -0.31 11.53 -13.06
N LYS A 145 -0.38 11.47 -14.40
CA LYS A 145 -1.58 11.90 -15.15
C LYS A 145 -2.81 11.11 -14.74
N ASP A 146 -2.70 9.78 -14.67
CA ASP A 146 -3.80 8.92 -14.28
C ASP A 146 -4.21 9.13 -12.82
N MET A 147 -3.25 9.18 -11.90
CA MET A 147 -3.53 9.41 -10.48
C MET A 147 -4.21 10.77 -10.25
N ARG A 148 -3.92 11.80 -11.06
CA ARG A 148 -4.55 13.14 -10.95
C ARG A 148 -5.90 13.22 -11.67
N ASN A 149 -6.24 12.28 -12.54
CA ASN A 149 -7.43 12.36 -13.37
C ASN A 149 -8.70 12.10 -12.53
N HIS A 150 -9.52 13.14 -12.35
CA HIS A 150 -10.78 13.03 -11.58
C HIS A 150 -11.85 12.18 -12.27
N ALA A 151 -11.69 11.84 -13.56
CA ALA A 151 -12.57 10.87 -14.23
C ALA A 151 -12.26 9.41 -13.84
N ILE A 152 -11.08 9.16 -13.24
CA ILE A 152 -10.70 7.87 -12.69
C ILE A 152 -11.04 7.89 -11.20
N HIS A 153 -12.12 7.20 -10.80
CA HIS A 153 -12.52 7.09 -9.40
C HIS A 153 -11.72 5.99 -8.69
N GLY A 154 -10.40 6.13 -8.79
CA GLY A 154 -9.43 5.18 -8.26
C GLY A 154 -9.21 5.35 -6.76
N TRP A 155 -8.89 4.24 -6.11
CA TRP A 155 -8.54 4.19 -4.70
C TRP A 155 -7.55 3.07 -4.41
N TRP A 156 -6.82 3.22 -3.31
CA TRP A 156 -5.87 2.24 -2.79
C TRP A 156 -6.41 1.62 -1.50
N PRO A 157 -6.39 0.29 -1.34
CA PRO A 157 -6.75 -0.35 -0.08
C PRO A 157 -5.74 0.00 1.03
N ILE A 158 -6.25 0.43 2.18
CA ILE A 158 -5.49 0.55 3.43
C ILE A 158 -6.01 -0.48 4.41
N TYR A 159 -5.14 -1.39 4.83
CA TYR A 159 -5.46 -2.37 5.86
C TYR A 159 -5.06 -1.84 7.22
N VAL A 160 -5.98 -1.93 8.16
CA VAL A 160 -5.76 -1.70 9.59
C VAL A 160 -6.07 -3.00 10.29
N VAL A 161 -5.04 -3.62 10.87
CA VAL A 161 -5.15 -4.89 11.57
C VAL A 161 -4.60 -4.74 12.97
N TYR A 162 -5.37 -5.13 13.98
CA TYR A 162 -4.92 -5.05 15.36
C TYR A 162 -5.39 -6.25 16.17
N GLY A 163 -4.64 -6.55 17.23
CA GLY A 163 -4.96 -7.61 18.18
C GLY A 163 -4.35 -7.34 19.55
N ARG A 164 -4.92 -7.96 20.58
CA ARG A 164 -4.53 -7.82 21.98
C ARG A 164 -3.71 -9.02 22.43
N LYS A 165 -2.65 -8.80 23.20
CA LYS A 165 -1.97 -9.86 23.94
C LYS A 165 -2.84 -10.24 25.14
N PRO A 166 -3.21 -11.52 25.31
CA PRO A 166 -3.99 -11.98 26.46
C PRO A 166 -3.38 -11.61 27.80
#